data_AF-A0AAV5UKY8-F1
#
_entry.id   AF-A0AAV5UKY8-F1
#
_cell.length_a   1.000
_cell.length_b   1.000
_cell.length_c   1.000
_cell.angle_alpha   90.00
_cell.angle_beta   90.00
_cell.angle_gamma   90.00
#
_symmetry.space_group_name_H-M   'P 1'
#
loop_
_entity.id
_entity.type
_entity.pdbx_description
1 polymer ?
#
loop_
_entity_poly.entity_id
_entity_poly.type
_entity_poly.pdbx_seq_one_letter_code
_entity_poly.pdbx_strand_id
1 'polypeptide(L)'
;FVVLITVPLSMPINCWIGGGFGEPPGVFSPLPCANDDSFYCYTRYTNTMGGQIVEKGCGREFCWQNGCDSSGLCCCIGDYCNAGGGSFVVIVNAARQPMSIML
;
A
#
# COMPACT_ATOMS: atom_id res chain seq x y z
N PHE A 1 -1.28 -17.39 39.47
CA PHE A 1 -2.09 -16.84 38.37
C PHE A 1 -1.21 -15.90 37.57
N VAL A 2 -0.74 -16.31 36.39
CA VAL A 2 0.04 -15.46 35.48
C VAL A 2 -0.94 -14.82 34.51
N VAL A 3 -1.16 -13.52 34.62
CA VAL A 3 -1.99 -12.76 33.69
C VAL A 3 -1.13 -12.43 32.48
N LEU A 4 -1.24 -13.23 31.42
CA LEU A 4 -0.69 -12.92 30.11
C LEU A 4 -1.53 -11.79 29.50
N ILE A 5 -1.06 -10.55 29.66
CA ILE A 5 -1.65 -9.39 29.00
C ILE A 5 -1.22 -9.47 27.53
N THR A 6 -2.10 -9.98 26.66
CA THR A 6 -1.93 -9.87 25.20
C THR A 6 -2.13 -8.41 24.82
N VAL A 7 -1.05 -7.63 24.82
CA VAL A 7 -1.08 -6.29 24.22
C VAL A 7 -1.24 -6.51 22.70
N PRO A 8 -2.34 -6.07 22.06
CA PRO A 8 -2.40 -6.08 20.62
C PRO A 8 -1.34 -5.08 20.14
N LEU A 9 -0.21 -5.60 19.67
CA LEU A 9 0.73 -4.81 18.89
C LEU A 9 0.03 -4.54 17.57
N SER A 10 -0.73 -3.44 17.50
CA SER A 10 -1.19 -2.86 16.25
C SER A 10 0.04 -2.32 15.52
N MET A 11 0.77 -3.22 14.87
CA MET A 11 1.92 -2.81 14.08
C MET A 11 1.41 -2.00 12.89
N PRO A 12 1.81 -0.72 12.77
CA PRO A 12 1.44 0.06 11.60
C PRO A 12 2.05 -0.60 10.37
N ILE A 13 1.25 -0.77 9.32
CA ILE A 13 1.77 -1.27 8.04
C ILE A 13 2.67 -0.21 7.40
N ASN A 14 3.53 -0.63 6.48
CA ASN A 14 4.34 0.28 5.68
C ASN A 14 3.69 0.48 4.31
N CYS A 15 3.67 1.72 3.81
CA CYS A 15 3.13 2.04 2.50
C CYS A 15 4.15 2.85 1.69
N TRP A 16 3.98 2.87 0.37
CA TRP A 16 4.62 3.88 -0.46
C TRP A 16 3.87 5.21 -0.24
N ILE A 17 4.61 6.26 0.12
CA ILE A 17 4.05 7.58 0.38
C ILE A 17 4.74 8.60 -0.54
N GLY A 18 3.94 9.47 -1.15
CA GLY A 18 4.44 10.54 -2.02
C GLY A 18 3.44 10.86 -3.12
N GLY A 19 3.77 11.86 -3.93
CA GLY A 19 2.94 12.25 -5.06
C GLY A 19 3.75 12.92 -6.15
N GLY A 20 3.33 12.71 -7.40
CA GLY A 20 4.01 13.28 -8.54
C GLY A 20 3.23 13.12 -9.83
N PHE A 21 3.78 13.69 -10.90
CA PHE A 21 3.24 13.55 -12.23
C PHE A 21 3.70 12.21 -12.83
N GLY A 22 2.77 11.31 -13.10
CA GLY A 22 3.01 9.92 -13.48
C GLY A 22 3.54 9.05 -12.32
N GLU A 23 4.18 7.93 -12.66
CA GLU A 23 4.92 7.08 -11.71
C GLU A 23 6.43 7.06 -11.99
N PRO A 24 7.13 8.21 -11.98
CA PRO A 24 8.58 8.21 -12.15
C PRO A 24 9.28 7.51 -10.98
N PRO A 25 10.39 6.81 -11.24
CA PRO A 25 11.14 6.12 -10.20
C PRO A 25 11.68 7.12 -9.16
N GLY A 26 11.60 6.77 -7.87
CA GLY A 26 12.18 7.54 -6.77
C GLY A 26 11.29 8.65 -6.19
N VAL A 27 10.07 8.85 -6.69
CA VAL A 27 9.14 9.86 -6.14
C VAL A 27 8.38 9.37 -4.91
N PHE A 28 8.30 8.06 -4.71
CA PHE A 28 7.64 7.45 -3.56
C PHE A 28 8.67 6.95 -2.55
N SER A 29 8.42 7.22 -1.28
CA SER A 29 9.25 6.77 -0.17
C SER A 29 8.52 5.70 0.63
N PRO A 30 9.21 4.61 1.04
CA PRO A 30 8.63 3.61 1.92
C PRO A 30 8.59 4.15 3.34
N LEU A 31 7.40 4.34 3.90
CA LEU A 31 7.23 4.90 5.24
C LEU A 31 6.16 4.11 6.03
N PRO A 32 6.33 3.97 7.36
CA PRO A 32 5.33 3.36 8.23
C PRO A 32 4.12 4.27 8.41
N CYS A 33 2.92 3.69 8.46
CA CYS A 33 1.66 4.36 8.79
C CYS A 33 1.51 4.61 10.30
N ALA A 34 2.56 5.13 10.93
CA ALA A 34 2.78 5.11 12.38
C ALA A 34 1.71 5.80 13.23
N ASN A 35 0.86 6.64 12.64
CA ASN A 35 -0.15 7.42 13.35
C ASN A 35 -1.58 7.23 12.82
N ASP A 36 -1.77 6.29 11.89
CA ASP A 36 -2.98 6.25 11.08
C ASP A 36 -3.96 5.14 11.44
N ASP A 37 -3.60 4.21 12.34
CA ASP A 37 -4.36 2.98 12.66
C ASP A 37 -4.94 2.30 11.40
N SER A 38 -4.28 2.54 10.27
CA SER A 38 -4.77 2.15 8.96
C SER A 38 -4.09 0.87 8.57
N PHE A 39 -4.89 -0.15 8.29
CA PHE A 39 -4.44 -1.40 7.68
C PHE A 39 -4.43 -1.32 6.16
N TYR A 40 -4.71 -0.14 5.59
CA TYR A 40 -4.76 0.10 4.16
C TYR A 40 -3.66 1.03 3.69
N CYS A 41 -3.14 0.76 2.50
CA CYS A 41 -2.45 1.73 1.66
C CYS A 41 -3.40 2.18 0.53
N TYR A 42 -3.20 3.38 0.01
CA TYR A 42 -3.92 3.86 -1.16
C TYR A 42 -3.00 4.34 -2.29
N THR A 43 -3.56 4.35 -3.49
CA THR A 43 -3.08 5.06 -4.68
C THR A 43 -4.24 5.83 -5.28
N ARG A 44 -4.08 7.12 -5.55
CA ARG A 44 -5.07 7.99 -6.17
C ARG A 44 -4.54 8.53 -7.49
N TYR A 45 -5.32 8.37 -8.56
CA TYR A 45 -5.01 8.94 -9.87
C TYR A 45 -5.89 10.16 -10.14
N THR A 46 -5.27 11.29 -10.47
CA THR A 46 -5.98 12.50 -10.89
C THR A 46 -5.57 12.86 -12.31
N ASN A 47 -6.53 12.83 -13.24
CA ASN A 47 -6.27 13.22 -14.63
C ASN A 47 -6.30 14.75 -14.76
N THR A 48 -5.29 15.31 -15.42
CA THR A 48 -5.15 16.74 -15.73
C THR A 48 -4.91 16.93 -17.22
N MET A 49 -5.06 18.16 -17.74
CA MET A 49 -4.92 18.45 -19.18
C MET A 49 -3.53 18.18 -19.78
N GLY A 50 -2.53 17.78 -18.98
CA GLY A 50 -1.19 17.40 -19.46
C GLY A 50 -0.82 15.95 -19.19
N GLY A 51 -1.58 15.22 -18.37
CA GLY A 51 -1.22 13.87 -17.92
C GLY A 51 -1.86 13.50 -16.58
N GLN A 52 -1.36 12.45 -15.95
CA GLN A 52 -1.92 11.87 -14.73
C GLN A 52 -1.05 12.19 -13.52
N ILE A 53 -1.64 12.69 -12.44
CA ILE A 53 -0.99 12.81 -11.14
C ILE A 53 -1.28 11.54 -10.36
N VAL A 54 -0.24 10.96 -9.75
CA VAL A 54 -0.35 9.78 -8.88
C VAL A 54 0.04 10.19 -7.47
N GLU A 55 -0.84 9.91 -6.52
CA GLU A 55 -0.63 10.13 -5.09
C GLU A 55 -0.75 8.80 -4.35
N LYS A 56 0.14 8.53 -3.42
CA LYS A 56 0.18 7.30 -2.63
C LYS A 56 0.33 7.63 -1.15
N GLY A 57 -0.30 6.83 -0.29
CA GLY A 57 -0.22 7.05 1.15
C GLY A 57 -0.90 5.98 1.99
N CYS A 58 -1.03 6.27 3.28
CA CYS A 58 -1.78 5.47 4.24
C CYS A 58 -3.29 5.73 4.07
N GLY A 59 -4.08 4.68 4.05
CA GLY A 59 -5.49 4.67 3.69
C GLY A 59 -6.47 5.24 4.73
N ARG A 60 -6.03 5.91 5.79
CA ARG A 60 -6.95 6.48 6.78
C ARG A 60 -7.89 7.49 6.10
N GLU A 61 -9.19 7.40 6.37
CA GLU A 61 -10.29 8.22 5.79
C GLU A 61 -10.54 8.04 4.28
N PHE A 62 -9.55 7.57 3.52
CA PHE A 62 -9.66 7.32 2.08
C PHE A 62 -10.06 5.89 1.76
N CYS A 63 -9.64 4.91 2.57
CA CYS A 63 -9.86 3.50 2.32
C CYS A 63 -10.76 2.87 3.37
N TRP A 64 -11.87 2.30 2.89
CA TRP A 64 -12.82 1.54 3.70
C TRP A 64 -12.93 0.07 3.25
N GLN A 65 -12.37 -0.25 2.08
CA GLN A 65 -12.35 -1.58 1.49
C GLN A 65 -11.20 -1.72 0.47
N ASN A 66 -10.81 -2.94 0.16
CA ASN A 66 -9.88 -3.24 -0.94
C ASN A 66 -10.53 -2.99 -2.31
N GLY A 67 -9.71 -2.58 -3.28
CA GLY A 67 -10.12 -2.39 -4.67
C GLY A 67 -10.03 -0.94 -5.12
N CYS A 68 -10.45 -0.67 -6.34
CA CYS A 68 -10.45 0.66 -6.94
C CYS A 68 -11.88 1.15 -7.18
N ASP A 69 -12.12 2.44 -6.93
CA ASP A 69 -13.36 3.09 -7.31
C ASP A 69 -13.24 3.80 -8.69
N SER A 70 -14.37 4.32 -9.18
CA SER A 70 -14.43 5.05 -10.45
C SER A 70 -13.79 6.45 -10.39
N SER A 71 -13.42 6.94 -9.20
CA SER A 71 -12.70 8.21 -9.04
C SER A 71 -11.19 8.05 -9.24
N GLY A 72 -10.71 6.81 -9.35
CA GLY A 72 -9.29 6.51 -9.45
C GLY A 72 -8.61 6.35 -8.10
N LEU A 73 -9.37 6.13 -7.02
CA LEU A 73 -8.82 5.77 -5.72
C LEU A 73 -8.78 4.25 -5.60
N CYS A 74 -7.58 3.70 -5.43
CA CYS A 74 -7.30 2.29 -5.23
C CYS A 74 -6.78 2.05 -3.81
N CYS A 75 -7.32 1.05 -3.14
CA CYS A 75 -7.00 0.68 -1.77
C CYS A 75 -6.57 -0.79 -1.71
N CYS A 76 -5.58 -1.08 -0.86
CA CYS A 76 -5.07 -2.42 -0.63
C CYS A 76 -4.64 -2.59 0.82
N ILE A 77 -4.62 -3.83 1.33
CA ILE A 77 -4.17 -4.16 2.70
C ILE A 77 -2.78 -4.78 2.66
N GLY A 78 -1.94 -4.41 3.61
CA GLY A 78 -0.63 -5.01 3.87
C GLY A 78 0.54 -4.14 3.42
N ASP A 79 1.74 -4.56 3.81
CA ASP A 79 2.97 -3.80 3.56
C ASP A 79 3.23 -3.59 2.07
N TYR A 80 3.44 -2.33 1.69
CA TYR A 80 3.84 -1.87 0.36
C TYR A 80 2.90 -2.30 -0.77
N CYS A 81 1.66 -2.67 -0.46
CA CYS A 81 0.72 -3.19 -1.46
C CYS A 81 0.37 -2.17 -2.56
N ASN A 82 0.58 -0.87 -2.30
CA ASN A 82 0.38 0.23 -3.24
C ASN A 82 1.60 0.51 -4.14
N ALA A 83 2.55 -0.43 -4.23
CA ALA A 83 3.73 -0.31 -5.09
C ALA A 83 3.37 -0.10 -6.57
N GLY A 84 2.37 -0.84 -7.07
CA GLY A 84 1.97 -0.80 -8.47
C GLY A 84 0.84 0.19 -8.72
N GLY A 85 1.03 1.09 -9.68
CA GLY A 85 -0.07 1.80 -10.30
C GLY A 85 -0.63 1.01 -11.49
N GLY A 86 -1.92 0.69 -11.42
CA GLY A 86 -2.68 0.19 -12.58
C GLY A 86 -2.43 -1.26 -13.01
N SER A 87 -2.53 -2.25 -12.12
CA SER A 87 -3.08 -3.58 -12.42
C SER A 87 -3.05 -4.45 -11.19
N PHE A 88 -4.21 -5.00 -10.83
CA PHE A 88 -4.36 -6.06 -9.86
C PHE A 88 -3.69 -7.33 -10.39
N VAL A 89 -2.38 -7.48 -10.22
CA VAL A 89 -1.83 -8.83 -10.10
C VAL A 89 -2.16 -9.27 -8.68
N VAL A 90 -3.20 -10.09 -8.56
CA VAL A 90 -3.47 -10.85 -7.34
C VAL A 90 -2.26 -11.77 -7.13
N ILE A 91 -1.24 -11.29 -6.44
CA ILE A 91 -0.20 -12.16 -5.90
C ILE A 91 -0.82 -12.85 -4.68
N VAL A 92 -1.61 -13.89 -4.95
CA VAL A 92 -1.88 -14.92 -3.96
C VAL A 92 -0.54 -15.55 -3.59
N ASN A 93 -0.09 -15.27 -2.37
CA ASN A 93 0.98 -15.98 -1.66
C ASN A 93 2.35 -16.06 -2.35
N ALA A 94 3.21 -15.07 -2.09
CA ALA A 94 4.66 -15.33 -2.04
C ALA A 94 5.06 -15.62 -0.59
N ALA A 95 4.56 -16.73 -0.04
CA ALA A 95 5.31 -17.41 1.01
C ALA A 95 6.67 -17.78 0.40
N ARG A 96 7.75 -17.22 0.95
CA ARG A 96 9.16 -17.61 0.78
C ARG A 96 9.33 -18.94 0.03
N GLN A 97 9.73 -18.88 -1.24
CA GLN A 97 10.38 -20.02 -1.88
C GLN A 97 11.89 -19.70 -1.95
N PRO A 98 12.76 -20.44 -1.24
CA PRO A 98 14.19 -20.37 -1.49
C PRO A 98 14.43 -20.87 -2.91
N MET A 99 15.04 -20.05 -3.76
CA MET A 99 15.60 -20.50 -5.04
C MET A 99 16.72 -21.49 -4.73
N SER A 100 16.45 -22.79 -4.89
CA SER A 100 17.48 -23.79 -5.09
C SER A 100 17.79 -23.83 -6.59
N ILE A 101 18.91 -23.21 -6.95
CA ILE A 101 19.62 -23.51 -8.20
C ILE A 101 20.21 -24.91 -8.02
N MET A 102 19.78 -25.86 -8.85
CA MET A 102 20.47 -27.13 -9.03
C MET A 102 20.94 -27.20 -10.48
N LEU A 103 22.25 -27.39 -10.59
CA LEU A 103 23.08 -27.48 -11.80
C LEU A 103 22.52 -28.43 -12.86
#